data_AF-A0A1J3CVD4-F1
#
_entry.id   AF-A0A1J3CVD4-F1
#
_cell.length_a   1.000
_cell.length_b   1.000
_cell.length_c   1.000
_cell.angle_alpha   90.00
_cell.angle_beta   90.00
_cell.angle_gamma   90.00
#
_symmetry.space_group_name_H-M   'P 1'
#
loop_
_entity.id
_entity.type
_entity.pdbx_description
1 polymer ?
#
loop_
_entity_poly.entity_id
_entity_poly.type
_entity_poly.pdbx_seq_one_letter_code
_entity_poly.pdbx_strand_id
1 'polypeptide(L)'
;ETTHYILGSVAGPHPYPMMVRDFHAVIGKETRKQAMEKWGGKPDVLVACVGGGSNAMGLFHEFVDDTEVRMIGVEAAGFGLDSGKHAATLTKGDVGVLHGAMSYLLQ
;
A
#
# COMPACT_ATOMS: atom_id res chain seq x y z
N GLU A 1 17.31 13.92 -20.94
CA GLU A 1 16.53 12.76 -21.44
C GLU A 1 17.32 11.44 -21.48
N THR A 2 18.50 11.35 -20.84
CA THR A 2 19.29 10.11 -20.76
C THR A 2 19.10 9.34 -19.45
N THR A 3 18.33 9.90 -18.52
CA THR A 3 18.18 9.38 -17.16
C THR A 3 16.71 9.11 -16.86
N HIS A 4 16.45 7.95 -16.27
CA HIS A 4 15.14 7.58 -15.75
C HIS A 4 15.24 7.39 -14.24
N TYR A 5 14.39 8.07 -13.48
CA TYR A 5 14.33 7.89 -12.03
C TYR A 5 13.37 6.75 -11.68
N ILE A 6 13.91 5.68 -11.09
CA ILE A 6 13.15 4.50 -10.67
C ILE A 6 12.65 4.74 -9.25
N LEU A 7 11.45 5.29 -9.10
CA LEU A 7 10.83 5.50 -7.81
C LEU A 7 10.32 4.17 -7.24
N GLY A 8 10.70 3.85 -6.00
CA GLY A 8 10.56 2.50 -5.42
C GLY A 8 9.26 2.21 -4.66
N SER A 9 8.26 3.10 -4.67
CA SER A 9 6.99 2.87 -3.96
C SER A 9 5.80 3.56 -4.61
N VAL A 10 4.59 3.31 -4.09
CA VAL A 10 3.32 3.90 -4.58
C VAL A 10 3.14 5.33 -4.05
N ALA A 11 4.14 6.17 -4.32
CA ALA A 11 4.21 7.55 -3.87
C ALA A 11 4.76 8.45 -4.98
N GLY A 12 4.88 9.73 -4.69
CA GLY A 12 5.38 10.71 -5.66
C GLY A 12 4.32 11.20 -6.65
N PRO A 13 4.72 12.04 -7.61
CA PRO A 13 3.78 12.61 -8.57
C PRO A 13 3.26 11.55 -9.54
N HIS A 14 2.10 11.83 -10.16
CA HIS A 14 1.69 11.09 -11.33
C HIS A 14 2.82 11.10 -12.40
N PRO A 15 3.13 9.96 -13.05
CA PRO A 15 2.40 8.68 -13.05
C PRO A 15 2.87 7.63 -12.05
N TYR A 16 3.86 7.92 -11.18
CA TYR A 16 4.52 6.90 -10.37
C TYR A 16 3.59 6.06 -9.47
N PRO A 17 2.63 6.63 -8.71
CA PRO A 17 1.75 5.81 -7.89
C PRO A 17 0.97 4.77 -8.71
N MET A 18 0.39 5.18 -9.84
CA MET A 18 -0.36 4.28 -10.72
C MET A 18 0.56 3.22 -11.33
N MET A 19 1.70 3.63 -11.87
CA MET A 19 2.66 2.73 -12.51
C MET A 19 3.21 1.68 -11.53
N VAL A 20 3.61 2.10 -10.33
CA VAL A 20 4.17 1.19 -9.32
C VAL A 20 3.11 0.21 -8.80
N ARG A 21 1.87 0.66 -8.59
CA ARG A 21 0.73 -0.21 -8.28
C ARG A 21 0.56 -1.29 -9.36
N ASP A 22 0.56 -0.88 -10.63
CA ASP A 22 0.32 -1.80 -11.76
C ASP A 22 1.42 -2.85 -11.89
N PHE A 23 2.69 -2.47 -11.66
CA PHE A 23 3.79 -3.41 -11.62
C PHE A 23 3.75 -4.36 -10.40
N HIS A 24 3.17 -3.93 -9.27
CA HIS A 24 2.99 -4.79 -8.09
C HIS A 24 1.70 -5.62 -8.11
N ALA A 25 0.76 -5.35 -9.02
CA ALA A 25 -0.55 -6.00 -9.06
C ALA A 25 -0.50 -7.53 -9.27
N VAL A 26 0.65 -8.06 -9.71
CA VAL A 26 0.89 -9.50 -9.80
C VAL A 26 0.71 -10.20 -8.44
N ILE A 27 1.02 -9.52 -7.33
CA ILE A 27 0.91 -10.06 -5.97
C ILE A 27 -0.55 -10.44 -5.68
N GLY A 28 -1.49 -9.52 -5.89
CA GLY A 28 -2.92 -9.77 -5.69
C GLY A 28 -3.46 -10.85 -6.64
N LYS A 29 -3.07 -10.80 -7.92
CA LYS A 29 -3.50 -11.78 -8.94
C LYS A 29 -3.09 -13.20 -8.59
N GLU A 30 -1.83 -13.39 -8.19
CA GLU A 30 -1.33 -14.69 -7.75
C GLU A 30 -1.99 -15.13 -6.45
N THR A 31 -2.20 -14.20 -5.51
CA THR A 31 -2.90 -14.49 -4.25
C THR A 31 -4.31 -15.00 -4.49
N ARG A 32 -5.10 -14.36 -5.37
CA ARG A 32 -6.46 -14.80 -5.72
C ARG A 32 -6.44 -16.20 -6.32
N LYS A 33 -5.55 -16.44 -7.29
CA LYS A 33 -5.42 -17.75 -7.93
C LYS A 33 -5.09 -18.83 -6.91
N GLN A 34 -4.10 -18.58 -6.05
CA GLN A 34 -3.67 -19.53 -5.03
C GLN A 34 -4.73 -19.77 -3.96
N ALA A 35 -5.47 -18.73 -3.56
CA ALA A 35 -6.58 -18.84 -2.60
C ALA A 35 -7.67 -19.79 -3.13
N MET A 36 -8.05 -19.60 -4.40
CA MET A 36 -9.03 -20.46 -5.07
C MET A 36 -8.52 -21.90 -5.16
N GLU A 37 -7.26 -22.12 -5.52
CA GLU A 37 -6.65 -23.46 -5.62
C GLU A 37 -6.54 -24.17 -4.26
N LYS A 38 -6.26 -23.44 -3.18
CA LYS A 38 -5.96 -24.04 -1.86
C LYS A 38 -7.16 -24.26 -0.97
N TRP A 39 -8.14 -23.35 -0.96
CA TRP A 39 -9.31 -23.43 -0.07
C TRP A 39 -10.63 -23.10 -0.76
N GLY A 40 -10.64 -22.95 -2.08
CA GLY A 40 -11.88 -22.88 -2.85
C GLY A 40 -12.58 -21.53 -2.82
N GLY A 41 -11.90 -20.45 -2.45
CA GLY A 41 -12.54 -19.14 -2.33
C GLY A 41 -11.55 -17.99 -2.15
N LYS A 42 -12.11 -16.82 -1.81
CA LYS A 42 -11.36 -15.60 -1.50
C LYS A 42 -10.85 -15.64 -0.05
N PRO A 43 -9.76 -14.94 0.29
CA PRO A 43 -9.40 -14.71 1.69
C PRO A 43 -10.46 -13.85 2.40
N ASP A 44 -10.76 -14.10 3.67
CA ASP A 44 -11.60 -13.17 4.46
C ASP A 44 -10.86 -11.87 4.81
N VAL A 45 -9.53 -11.94 4.89
CA VAL A 45 -8.66 -10.84 5.30
C VAL A 45 -7.37 -10.87 4.49
N LEU A 46 -6.97 -9.69 3.99
CA LEU A 46 -5.65 -9.40 3.44
C LEU A 46 -4.91 -8.46 4.40
N VAL A 47 -3.65 -8.77 4.69
CA VAL A 47 -2.83 -7.96 5.60
C VAL A 47 -1.49 -7.66 4.93
N ALA A 48 -1.08 -6.40 4.95
CA ALA A 48 0.20 -5.96 4.40
C ALA A 48 0.75 -4.76 5.18
N CYS A 49 2.08 -4.62 5.24
CA CYS A 49 2.69 -3.47 5.89
C CYS A 49 2.66 -2.24 4.98
N VAL A 50 2.50 -1.06 5.59
CA VAL A 50 2.38 0.22 4.89
C VAL A 50 3.49 1.15 5.36
N GLY A 51 4.52 1.29 4.52
CA GLY A 51 5.44 2.42 4.53
C GLY A 51 5.06 3.38 3.40
N GLY A 52 5.72 3.26 2.25
CA GLY A 52 5.26 3.92 1.01
C GLY A 52 4.06 3.22 0.35
N GLY A 53 3.80 1.94 0.68
CA GLY A 53 2.55 1.24 0.36
C GLY A 53 2.55 0.30 -0.86
N SER A 54 3.66 0.13 -1.59
CA SER A 54 3.65 -0.60 -2.88
C SER A 54 3.28 -2.07 -2.76
N ASN A 55 3.81 -2.78 -1.75
CA ASN A 55 3.45 -4.17 -1.49
C ASN A 55 1.96 -4.32 -1.13
N ALA A 56 1.44 -3.42 -0.30
CA ALA A 56 0.05 -3.42 0.14
C ALA A 56 -0.89 -3.15 -1.04
N MET A 57 -0.62 -2.11 -1.83
CA MET A 57 -1.41 -1.82 -3.03
C MET A 57 -1.33 -2.96 -4.06
N GLY A 58 -0.17 -3.60 -4.21
CA GLY A 58 -0.03 -4.78 -5.06
C GLY A 58 -0.90 -5.96 -4.64
N LEU A 59 -1.01 -6.21 -3.33
CA LEU A 59 -1.87 -7.24 -2.77
C LEU A 59 -3.36 -6.87 -2.86
N PHE A 60 -3.70 -5.63 -2.47
CA PHE A 60 -5.07 -5.17 -2.29
C PHE A 60 -5.79 -4.85 -3.60
N HIS A 61 -5.09 -4.34 -4.60
CA HIS A 61 -5.71 -3.83 -5.83
C HIS A 61 -6.58 -4.87 -6.54
N GLU A 62 -6.16 -6.14 -6.55
CA GLU A 62 -6.93 -7.22 -7.17
C GLU A 62 -8.27 -7.47 -6.45
N PHE A 63 -8.39 -7.14 -5.17
CA PHE A 63 -9.55 -7.43 -4.32
C PHE A 63 -10.35 -6.17 -3.96
N VAL A 64 -10.08 -5.02 -4.59
CA VAL A 64 -10.70 -3.73 -4.20
C VAL A 64 -12.22 -3.73 -4.34
N ASP A 65 -12.75 -4.49 -5.31
CA ASP A 65 -14.19 -4.62 -5.56
C ASP A 65 -14.84 -5.76 -4.75
N ASP A 66 -14.05 -6.60 -4.07
CA ASP A 66 -14.53 -7.69 -3.23
C ASP A 66 -14.86 -7.19 -1.82
N THR A 67 -16.04 -6.60 -1.65
CA THR A 67 -16.45 -5.94 -0.39
C THR A 67 -16.50 -6.86 0.84
N GLU A 68 -16.50 -8.19 0.66
CA GLU A 68 -16.42 -9.13 1.79
C GLU A 68 -14.98 -9.38 2.27
N VAL A 69 -13.98 -9.01 1.47
CA VAL A 69 -12.56 -9.18 1.79
C VAL A 69 -12.08 -7.96 2.58
N ARG A 70 -11.72 -8.15 3.84
CA ARG A 70 -11.19 -7.05 4.67
C ARG A 70 -9.73 -6.80 4.34
N MET A 71 -9.36 -5.56 4.03
CA MET A 71 -7.98 -5.16 3.76
C MET A 71 -7.41 -4.35 4.93
N ILE A 72 -6.32 -4.84 5.53
CA ILE A 72 -5.69 -4.25 6.71
C ILE A 72 -4.26 -3.81 6.37
N GLY A 73 -4.06 -2.50 6.29
CA GLY A 73 -2.73 -1.90 6.22
C GLY A 73 -2.14 -1.72 7.62
N VAL A 74 -0.90 -2.17 7.83
CA VAL A 74 -0.21 -2.07 9.13
C VAL A 74 0.95 -1.10 9.05
N GLU A 75 0.89 0.00 9.79
CA GLU A 75 1.95 1.02 9.85
C GLU A 75 2.91 0.81 11.03
N ALA A 76 4.10 1.40 10.95
CA ALA A 76 5.11 1.26 11.99
C ALA A 76 4.83 2.20 13.18
N ALA A 77 4.39 1.63 14.30
CA ALA A 77 4.17 2.38 15.54
C ALA A 77 5.47 2.78 16.29
N GLY A 78 6.63 2.29 15.85
CA GLY A 78 7.93 2.62 16.45
C GLY A 78 7.97 2.35 17.97
N PHE A 79 8.30 3.38 18.76
CA PHE A 79 8.32 3.30 20.23
C PHE A 79 6.93 3.53 20.87
N GLY A 80 5.85 3.46 20.09
CA GLY A 80 4.49 3.73 20.50
C GLY A 80 3.97 5.05 19.92
N LEU A 81 2.66 5.10 19.65
CA LEU A 81 2.03 6.23 18.96
C LEU A 81 2.11 7.54 19.74
N ASP A 82 2.15 7.48 21.08
CA ASP A 82 2.21 8.67 21.93
C ASP A 82 3.65 9.14 22.19
N SER A 83 4.66 8.40 21.71
CA SER A 83 6.08 8.73 21.91
C SER A 83 6.60 9.83 20.97
N GLY A 84 5.85 10.15 19.90
CA GLY A 84 6.33 10.96 18.78
C GLY A 84 7.42 10.29 17.93
N LYS A 85 7.84 9.07 18.25
CA LYS A 85 8.88 8.30 17.54
C LYS A 85 8.27 7.11 16.81
N HIS A 86 7.44 7.41 15.82
CA HIS A 86 6.73 6.44 14.98
C HIS A 86 6.72 6.86 13.50
N ALA A 87 6.24 5.97 12.63
CA ALA A 87 5.97 6.24 11.21
C ALA A 87 4.54 5.84 10.82
N ALA A 88 3.60 5.96 11.76
CA ALA A 88 2.17 5.70 11.57
C ALA A 88 1.46 6.89 10.89
N THR A 89 1.79 7.12 9.62
CA THR A 89 1.40 8.28 8.83
C THR A 89 -0.10 8.45 8.64
N LEU A 90 -0.82 7.37 8.32
CA LEU A 90 -2.28 7.38 8.17
C LEU A 90 -3.00 7.47 9.52
N THR A 91 -2.36 6.97 10.58
CA THR A 91 -2.93 6.95 11.93
C THR A 91 -2.82 8.29 12.65
N LYS A 92 -1.70 9.01 12.47
CA LYS A 92 -1.35 10.21 13.24
C LYS A 92 -0.99 11.43 12.40
N GLY A 93 -0.92 11.29 11.08
CA GLY A 93 -0.59 12.39 10.18
C GLY A 93 -1.81 13.15 9.71
N ASP A 94 -1.52 14.25 9.01
CA ASP A 94 -2.51 15.13 8.39
C ASP A 94 -2.30 15.17 6.88
N VAL A 95 -3.35 15.54 6.15
CA VAL A 95 -3.24 15.75 4.70
C VAL A 95 -2.32 16.94 4.42
N GLY A 96 -1.39 16.76 3.50
CA GLY A 96 -0.49 17.79 3.02
C GLY A 96 0.16 17.43 1.69
N VAL A 97 1.07 18.27 1.22
CA VAL A 97 1.79 18.07 -0.05
C VAL A 97 3.26 17.79 0.25
N LEU A 98 3.72 16.58 -0.12
CA LEU A 98 5.11 16.17 0.05
C LEU A 98 5.53 15.27 -1.12
N HIS A 99 6.79 15.40 -1.56
CA HIS A 99 7.38 14.61 -2.65
C HIS A 99 6.56 14.60 -3.95
N GLY A 100 5.82 15.68 -4.24
CA GLY A 100 5.05 15.82 -5.49
C GLY A 100 3.66 15.17 -5.46
N ALA A 101 3.17 14.75 -4.29
CA ALA A 101 1.81 14.23 -4.12
C ALA A 101 1.09 14.92 -2.96
N MET A 102 -0.24 15.05 -3.08
CA MET A 102 -1.11 15.34 -1.93
C MET A 102 -1.49 14.01 -1.27
N SER A 103 -1.09 13.82 -0.01
CA SER A 103 -1.31 12.59 0.76
C SER A 103 -1.28 12.90 2.26
N TYR A 104 -1.42 11.88 3.11
CA TYR A 104 -1.13 12.00 4.53
C TYR A 104 0.38 12.03 4.77
N LEU A 105 0.83 12.86 5.71
CA LEU A 105 2.19 12.91 6.23
C LEU A 105 2.21 13.34 7.69
N LEU A 106 3.26 12.95 8.41
CA LEU A 106 3.53 13.48 9.76
C LEU A 106 4.14 14.88 9.63
N GLN A 107 3.50 15.91 10.19
CA GLN A 107 3.89 17.32 10.10
C GLN A 107 3.64 18.08 11.40
#